data_AF-A0A529NZW2-F1
#
_entry.id   AF-A0A529NZW2-F1
#
_cell.length_a   1.000
_cell.length_b   1.000
_cell.length_c   1.000
_cell.angle_alpha   90.00
_cell.angle_beta   90.00
_cell.angle_gamma   90.00
#
_symmetry.space_group_name_H-M   'P 1'
#
loop_
_entity.id
_entity.type
_entity.pdbx_description
1 polymer ?
#
loop_
_entity_poly.entity_id
_entity_poly.type
_entity_poly.pdbx_seq_one_letter_code
_entity_poly.pdbx_strand_id
1 'polypeptide(L)'
;MSARSGGRDARQKMRSERAVTYMPPMDRGLPYMDLLNADELQRLHEYSMQILEEIGIEFRDDEAIVLWQAAGADVIDQRVRIDRNLLLELVA
;
A
#
# COMPACT_ATOMS: atom_id res chain seq x y z
N MET A 1 16.24 26.18 -56.40
CA MET A 1 17.37 25.65 -55.60
C MET A 1 16.85 25.29 -54.23
N SER A 2 16.90 24.00 -53.86
CA SER A 2 16.21 23.42 -52.70
C SER A 2 16.86 23.84 -51.38
N ALA A 3 16.07 24.39 -50.46
CA ALA A 3 16.52 24.85 -49.15
C ALA A 3 16.74 23.66 -48.21
N ARG A 4 17.98 23.53 -47.73
CA ARG A 4 18.43 22.53 -46.75
C ARG A 4 17.82 22.80 -45.36
N SER A 5 16.56 22.41 -45.11
CA SER A 5 15.86 22.70 -43.83
C SER A 5 16.02 21.63 -42.74
N GLY A 6 16.55 20.43 -43.03
CA GLY A 6 16.57 19.31 -42.08
C GLY A 6 17.57 19.40 -40.91
N GLY A 7 18.57 20.30 -40.99
CA GLY A 7 19.66 20.35 -40.00
C GLY A 7 19.25 20.87 -38.62
N ARG A 8 18.23 21.74 -38.55
CA ARG A 8 17.70 22.23 -37.26
C ARG A 8 16.83 21.18 -36.59
N ASP A 9 15.98 20.53 -37.37
CA ASP A 9 15.06 19.50 -36.90
C ASP A 9 15.84 18.28 -36.36
N ALA A 10 16.90 17.87 -37.06
CA ALA A 10 17.82 16.83 -36.58
C ALA A 10 18.50 17.18 -35.25
N ARG A 11 18.93 18.44 -35.06
CA ARG A 11 19.56 18.91 -33.80
C ARG A 11 18.56 19.03 -32.66
N GLN A 12 17.31 19.39 -32.96
CA GLN A 12 16.23 19.45 -31.98
C GLN A 12 15.87 18.03 -31.50
N LYS A 13 15.75 17.07 -32.43
CA LYS A 13 15.51 15.65 -32.13
C LYS A 13 16.61 15.05 -31.25
N MET A 14 17.88 15.30 -31.59
CA MET A 14 19.04 14.89 -30.78
C MET A 14 19.05 15.49 -29.37
N ARG A 15 18.51 16.71 -29.17
CA ARG A 15 18.39 17.32 -27.83
C ARG A 15 17.20 16.80 -27.04
N SER A 16 16.09 16.45 -27.70
CA SER A 16 14.91 15.86 -27.05
C SER A 16 15.10 14.38 -26.71
N GLU A 17 16.00 13.67 -27.39
CA GLU A 17 16.35 12.25 -27.14
C GLU A 17 17.26 12.05 -25.91
N ARG A 18 17.20 12.94 -24.93
CA ARG A 18 17.90 12.73 -23.66
C ARG A 18 17.06 11.75 -22.83
N ALA A 19 17.30 10.45 -23.05
CA ALA A 19 16.71 9.40 -22.24
C ALA A 19 17.11 9.63 -20.78
N VAL A 20 16.12 9.93 -19.93
CA VAL A 20 16.32 9.95 -18.49
C VAL A 20 16.42 8.50 -18.05
N THR A 21 17.65 8.02 -17.88
CA THR A 21 17.89 6.68 -17.35
C THR A 21 17.70 6.74 -15.84
N TYR A 22 16.63 6.11 -15.35
CA TYR A 22 16.43 5.91 -13.91
C TYR A 22 17.30 4.75 -13.44
N MET A 23 17.78 4.86 -12.20
CA MET A 23 18.38 3.72 -11.54
C MET A 23 17.31 2.64 -11.30
N PRO A 24 17.69 1.35 -11.33
CA PRO A 24 16.79 0.29 -10.91
C PRO A 24 16.39 0.49 -9.43
N PRO A 25 15.27 -0.11 -9.00
CA PRO A 25 14.92 -0.13 -7.59
C PRO A 25 16.07 -0.71 -6.77
N MET A 26 16.34 -0.09 -5.63
CA MET A 26 17.44 -0.49 -4.75
C MET A 26 17.07 -1.76 -4.00
N ASP A 27 17.96 -2.75 -4.02
CA ASP A 27 17.89 -3.89 -3.11
C ASP A 27 18.57 -3.53 -1.78
N ARG A 28 17.94 -3.90 -0.67
CA ARG A 28 18.39 -3.51 0.67
C ARG A 28 19.52 -4.45 1.11
N GLY A 29 20.76 -4.00 0.99
CA GLY A 29 21.96 -4.74 1.42
C GLY A 29 22.26 -4.72 2.93
N LEU A 30 21.32 -4.31 3.78
CA LEU A 30 21.50 -4.17 5.23
C LEU A 30 20.57 -5.11 6.00
N PRO A 31 20.98 -5.65 7.17
CA PRO A 31 20.13 -6.52 7.99
C PRO A 31 18.95 -5.75 8.60
N TYR A 32 17.86 -6.47 8.92
CA TYR A 32 16.73 -5.91 9.67
C TYR A 32 17.11 -5.75 11.13
N MET A 33 16.60 -4.68 11.75
CA MET A 33 16.78 -4.42 13.16
C MET A 33 15.43 -4.67 13.84
N ASP A 34 15.37 -5.72 14.64
CA ASP A 34 14.18 -6.05 15.41
C ASP A 34 14.20 -5.26 16.71
N LEU A 35 13.27 -4.32 16.85
CA LEU A 35 13.13 -3.48 18.04
C LEU A 35 12.42 -4.20 19.19
N LEU A 36 11.63 -5.23 18.85
CA LEU A 36 10.83 -6.02 19.79
C LEU A 36 11.32 -7.46 19.74
N ASN A 37 11.34 -8.14 20.88
CA ASN A 37 11.50 -9.59 20.91
C ASN A 37 10.20 -10.30 20.50
N ALA A 38 10.27 -11.62 20.32
CA ALA A 38 9.13 -12.42 19.86
C ALA A 38 7.89 -12.30 20.78
N ASP A 39 8.09 -12.31 22.09
CA ASP A 39 7.00 -12.24 23.07
C ASP A 39 6.36 -10.84 23.11
N GLU A 40 7.14 -9.78 22.92
CA GLU A 40 6.64 -8.41 22.78
C GLU A 40 5.83 -8.24 21.51
N LEU A 41 6.31 -8.78 20.39
CA LEU A 41 5.61 -8.75 19.12
C LEU A 41 4.28 -9.50 19.20
N GLN A 42 4.28 -10.68 19.82
CA GLN A 42 3.07 -11.47 20.03
C GLN A 42 2.05 -10.72 20.90
N ARG A 43 2.50 -10.09 21.99
CA ARG A 43 1.61 -9.26 22.83
C ARG A 43 1.01 -8.10 22.04
N LEU A 44 1.81 -7.41 21.24
CA LEU A 44 1.31 -6.33 20.39
C LEU A 44 0.26 -6.84 19.39
N HIS A 45 0.50 -8.01 18.79
CA HIS A 45 -0.46 -8.65 17.89
C HIS A 45 -1.78 -8.96 18.61
N GLU A 46 -1.73 -9.59 19.79
CA GLU A 46 -2.92 -9.92 20.58
C GLU A 46 -3.73 -8.68 20.97
N TYR A 47 -3.06 -7.62 21.44
CA TYR A 47 -3.74 -6.35 21.74
C TYR A 47 -4.36 -5.71 20.50
N SER A 48 -3.69 -5.80 19.35
CA SER A 48 -4.23 -5.29 18.09
C SER A 48 -5.51 -6.05 17.70
N MET A 49 -5.52 -7.37 17.84
CA MET A 49 -6.72 -8.19 17.59
C MET A 49 -7.85 -7.81 18.55
N GLN A 50 -7.56 -7.67 19.85
CA GLN A 50 -8.55 -7.28 20.83
C GLN A 50 -9.19 -5.92 20.51
N ILE A 51 -8.40 -4.93 20.08
CA ILE A 51 -8.93 -3.62 19.67
C ILE A 51 -9.89 -3.77 18.49
N LEU A 52 -9.52 -4.55 17.47
CA LEU A 52 -10.35 -4.73 16.27
C LEU A 52 -11.65 -5.49 16.55
N GLU A 53 -11.63 -6.45 17.48
CA GLU A 53 -12.79 -7.23 17.89
C GLU A 53 -13.73 -6.46 18.83
N GLU A 54 -13.19 -5.86 19.89
CA GLU A 54 -14.00 -5.25 20.96
C GLU A 54 -14.39 -3.80 20.65
N ILE A 55 -13.45 -3.03 20.12
CA ILE A 55 -13.61 -1.59 19.89
C ILE A 55 -14.03 -1.33 18.43
N GLY A 56 -13.39 -2.00 17.48
CA GLY A 56 -13.60 -1.82 16.05
C GLY A 56 -13.04 -0.49 15.51
N ILE A 57 -13.26 -0.26 14.21
CA ILE A 57 -12.82 0.94 13.48
C ILE A 57 -14.03 1.59 12.80
N GLU A 58 -14.06 2.92 12.77
CA GLU A 58 -15.07 3.67 12.01
C GLU A 58 -14.65 3.81 10.55
N PHE A 59 -15.49 3.29 9.65
CA PHE A 59 -15.37 3.49 8.22
C PHE A 59 -16.39 4.55 7.79
N ARG A 60 -15.89 5.68 7.28
CA ARG A 60 -16.70 6.84 6.85
C ARG A 60 -17.03 6.81 5.36
N ASP A 61 -17.02 5.62 4.79
CA ASP A 61 -17.32 5.36 3.39
C ASP A 61 -18.38 4.26 3.32
N ASP A 62 -19.50 4.56 2.69
CA ASP A 62 -20.66 3.67 2.63
C ASP A 62 -20.31 2.39 1.84
N GLU A 63 -19.45 2.48 0.83
CA GLU A 63 -19.00 1.31 0.07
C GLU A 63 -18.19 0.36 0.95
N ALA A 64 -17.27 0.89 1.76
CA ALA A 64 -16.49 0.09 2.70
C ALA A 64 -17.38 -0.65 3.71
N ILE A 65 -18.45 -0.01 4.19
CA ILE A 65 -19.41 -0.65 5.11
C ILE A 65 -20.06 -1.86 4.46
N VAL A 66 -20.50 -1.73 3.20
CA VAL A 66 -21.12 -2.84 2.45
C VAL A 66 -20.12 -3.98 2.24
N LEU A 67 -18.86 -3.67 1.91
CA LEU A 67 -17.82 -4.68 1.73
C LEU A 67 -17.53 -5.45 3.03
N TRP A 68 -17.46 -4.76 4.16
CA TRP A 68 -17.23 -5.40 5.46
C TRP A 68 -18.41 -6.27 5.91
N GLN A 69 -19.64 -5.82 5.70
CA GLN A 69 -20.82 -6.64 5.94
C GLN A 69 -20.82 -7.90 5.07
N ALA A 70 -20.47 -7.78 3.78
CA ALA A 70 -20.40 -8.91 2.87
C ALA A 70 -19.28 -9.89 3.24
N ALA A 71 -18.17 -9.40 3.79
CA ALA A 71 -17.08 -10.20 4.32
C ALA A 71 -17.44 -10.91 5.65
N GLY A 72 -18.56 -10.55 6.28
CA GLY A 72 -19.02 -11.16 7.54
C GLY A 72 -18.54 -10.46 8.80
N ALA A 73 -18.06 -9.21 8.71
CA ALA A 73 -17.74 -8.41 9.88
C ALA A 73 -19.02 -7.91 10.59
N ASP A 74 -18.92 -7.66 11.90
CA ASP A 74 -20.01 -7.06 12.67
C ASP A 74 -20.00 -5.55 12.47
N VAL A 75 -21.07 -5.02 11.88
CA VAL A 75 -21.17 -3.60 11.53
C VAL A 75 -22.37 -2.97 12.23
N ILE A 76 -22.08 -1.95 13.05
CA ILE A 76 -23.08 -1.11 13.72
C ILE A 76 -22.90 0.33 13.20
N ASP A 77 -23.86 0.80 12.42
CA ASP A 77 -23.80 2.08 11.69
C ASP A 77 -22.53 2.19 10.82
N GLN A 78 -21.55 2.98 11.28
CA GLN A 78 -20.25 3.18 10.61
C GLN A 78 -19.10 2.44 11.31
N ARG A 79 -19.38 1.75 12.42
CA ARG A 79 -18.37 1.05 13.22
C ARG A 79 -18.32 -0.42 12.82
N VAL A 80 -17.14 -0.86 12.40
CA VAL A 80 -16.86 -2.23 11.98
C VAL A 80 -16.00 -2.90 13.04
N ARG A 81 -16.50 -3.99 13.61
CA ARG A 81 -15.77 -4.93 14.46
C ARG A 81 -15.42 -6.16 13.65
N ILE A 82 -14.15 -6.56 13.70
CA ILE A 82 -13.60 -7.61 12.84
C ILE A 82 -13.12 -8.73 13.74
N ASP A 83 -13.70 -9.92 13.58
CA ASP A 83 -13.23 -11.14 14.25
C ASP A 83 -11.82 -11.50 13.78
N ARG A 84 -10.94 -11.95 14.69
CA ARG A 84 -9.55 -12.30 14.34
C ARG A 84 -9.45 -13.36 13.26
N ASN A 85 -10.37 -14.34 13.21
CA ASN A 85 -10.29 -15.41 12.22
C ASN A 85 -10.60 -14.85 10.83
N LEU A 86 -11.62 -14.00 10.74
CA LEU A 86 -11.95 -13.28 9.51
C LEU A 86 -10.77 -12.40 9.06
N LEU A 87 -10.18 -11.64 9.98
CA LEU A 87 -9.06 -10.77 9.64
C LEU A 87 -7.85 -11.57 9.13
N LEU A 88 -7.50 -12.65 9.80
CA LEU A 88 -6.36 -13.49 9.41
C LEU A 88 -6.59 -14.20 8.07
N GLU A 89 -7.84 -14.59 7.77
CA GLU A 89 -8.21 -15.16 6.46
C GLU A 89 -8.02 -14.14 5.33
N LEU A 90 -8.34 -12.86 5.57
CA LEU A 90 -8.23 -11.80 4.56
C LEU A 90 -6.80 -11.31 4.31
N VAL A 91 -5.89 -11.49 5.28
CA VAL A 91 -4.49 -11.02 5.21
C VAL A 91 -3.54 -12.10 4.66
N ALA A 92 -3.91 -13.38 4.78
CA ALA A 92 -3.11 -14.52 4.32
C ALA A 92 -2.87 -14.51 2.80
#